data_AF-A0A3A4YV88-F1
#
_entry.id   AF-A0A3A4YV88-F1
#
_cell.length_a   1.000
_cell.length_b   1.000
_cell.length_c   1.000
_cell.angle_alpha   90.00
_cell.angle_beta   90.00
_cell.angle_gamma   90.00
#
_symmetry.space_group_name_H-M   'P 1'
#
loop_
_entity.id
_entity.type
_entity.pdbx_description
1 polymer ?
#
loop_
_entity_poly.entity_id
_entity_poly.type
_entity_poly.pdbx_seq_one_letter_code
_entity_poly.pdbx_strand_id
1 'polypeptide(L)'
;MSQRMRAWAQTVALGFLLTPYIAFAQLPEKLVPCNGVDCTVCHLAELAQNALNAGIYIAIFLSAILFAWAGWRYVTASGNPQQASDARKVFTNVVIGLVIIIAGWLVVDTLMKTLVKQNGEFGPWNQICS
;
A
#
# COMPACT_ATOMS: atom_id res chain seq x y z
N MET A 1 -34.30 16.93 7.96
CA MET A 1 -32.82 16.98 7.98
C MET A 1 -32.14 15.69 8.53
N SER A 2 -32.89 14.70 9.06
CA SER A 2 -32.32 13.56 9.82
C SER A 2 -32.09 12.25 9.07
N GLN A 3 -32.68 12.03 7.88
CA GLN A 3 -32.53 10.77 7.13
C GLN A 3 -31.21 10.65 6.37
N ARG A 4 -30.71 11.75 5.79
CA ARG A 4 -29.45 11.75 5.02
C ARG A 4 -28.23 11.46 5.90
N MET A 5 -28.20 11.99 7.12
CA MET A 5 -27.12 11.72 8.09
C MET A 5 -27.12 10.28 8.59
N ARG A 6 -28.30 9.67 8.81
CA ARG A 6 -28.40 8.26 9.22
C ARG A 6 -27.97 7.32 8.08
N ALA A 7 -28.35 7.61 6.84
CA ALA A 7 -27.91 6.85 5.67
C ALA A 7 -26.39 6.97 5.42
N TRP A 8 -25.81 8.16 5.66
CA TRP A 8 -24.36 8.37 5.54
C TRP A 8 -23.58 7.66 6.65
N ALA A 9 -24.09 7.69 7.88
CA ALA A 9 -23.50 6.93 8.99
C ALA A 9 -23.58 5.41 8.76
N GLN A 10 -24.70 4.92 8.21
CA GLN A 10 -24.86 3.50 7.88
C GLN A 10 -23.93 3.04 6.76
N THR A 11 -23.68 3.87 5.75
CA THR A 11 -22.75 3.54 4.65
C THR A 11 -21.29 3.54 5.07
N VAL A 12 -20.89 4.48 5.95
CA VAL A 12 -19.54 4.48 6.55
C VAL A 12 -19.33 3.24 7.44
N ALA A 13 -20.35 2.87 8.23
CA ALA A 13 -20.31 1.68 9.09
C ALA A 13 -20.28 0.36 8.29
N LEU A 14 -21.06 0.26 7.20
CA LEU A 14 -21.02 -0.89 6.30
C LEU A 14 -19.67 -1.01 5.59
N GLY A 15 -19.09 0.13 5.17
CA GLY A 15 -17.76 0.19 4.59
C GLY A 15 -16.69 -0.32 5.55
N PHE A 16 -16.73 0.08 6.82
CA PHE A 16 -15.78 -0.35 7.85
C PHE A 16 -15.93 -1.83 8.27
N LEU A 17 -17.09 -2.45 8.04
CA LEU A 17 -17.31 -3.88 8.28
C LEU A 17 -16.92 -4.75 7.07
N LEU A 18 -16.87 -4.17 5.86
CA LEU A 18 -16.44 -4.83 4.63
C LEU A 18 -14.95 -4.63 4.32
N THR A 19 -14.27 -3.66 4.97
CA THR A 19 -12.81 -3.45 4.84
C THR A 19 -11.95 -4.67 5.17
N PRO A 20 -12.26 -5.56 6.14
CA PRO A 20 -11.43 -6.74 6.35
C PRO A 20 -11.53 -7.75 5.20
N TYR A 21 -12.57 -7.73 4.37
CA TYR A 21 -12.70 -8.64 3.23
C TYR A 21 -11.79 -8.30 2.03
N ILE A 22 -11.44 -7.02 1.84
CA ILE A 22 -10.55 -6.54 0.76
C ILE A 22 -9.08 -6.53 1.15
N ALA A 23 -8.79 -6.44 2.46
CA ALA A 23 -7.58 -7.05 2.99
C ALA A 23 -7.64 -8.58 2.70
N PHE A 24 -6.76 -9.48 3.11
CA PHE A 24 -6.81 -10.92 2.73
C PHE A 24 -6.76 -11.30 1.22
N ALA A 25 -7.42 -10.62 0.27
CA ALA A 25 -7.44 -10.99 -1.16
C ALA A 25 -6.21 -10.52 -1.97
N GLN A 26 -5.38 -9.63 -1.40
CA GLN A 26 -4.23 -9.05 -2.10
C GLN A 26 -2.88 -9.68 -1.71
N LEU A 27 -2.87 -10.72 -0.87
CA LEU A 27 -1.65 -11.41 -0.48
C LEU A 27 -1.23 -12.38 -1.60
N PRO A 28 0.04 -12.33 -2.08
CA PRO A 28 0.51 -13.29 -3.06
C PRO A 28 0.55 -14.70 -2.43
N GLU A 29 -0.20 -15.65 -2.99
CA GLU A 29 -0.29 -17.05 -2.51
C GLU A 29 1.06 -17.80 -2.58
N LYS A 30 2.04 -17.26 -3.31
CA LYS A 30 3.37 -17.85 -3.46
C LYS A 30 4.43 -16.78 -3.62
N LEU A 31 5.31 -16.60 -2.62
CA LEU A 31 6.43 -15.65 -2.71
C LEU A 31 7.48 -16.15 -3.72
N VAL A 32 7.82 -17.44 -3.69
CA VAL A 32 8.82 -18.05 -4.59
C VAL A 32 8.12 -18.70 -5.79
N PRO A 33 8.27 -18.18 -7.02
CA PRO A 33 7.53 -18.68 -8.16
C PRO A 33 8.03 -20.04 -8.70
N CYS A 34 9.28 -20.45 -8.43
CA CYS A 34 9.83 -21.74 -8.88
C CYS A 34 9.93 -22.81 -7.77
N ASN A 35 9.94 -24.09 -8.17
CA ASN A 35 10.24 -25.23 -7.30
C ASN A 35 11.38 -26.04 -7.95
N GLY A 36 12.61 -25.95 -7.43
CA GLY A 36 13.74 -26.74 -7.91
C GLY A 36 14.72 -25.99 -8.82
N VAL A 37 15.28 -26.69 -9.82
CA VAL A 37 16.44 -26.23 -10.62
C VAL A 37 16.08 -25.39 -11.86
N ASP A 38 14.79 -25.26 -12.19
CA ASP A 38 14.32 -24.52 -13.38
C ASP A 38 14.05 -23.03 -13.10
N CYS A 39 14.83 -22.39 -12.23
CA CYS A 39 14.69 -20.95 -11.98
C CYS A 39 15.49 -20.14 -13.04
N THR A 40 14.77 -19.66 -14.06
CA THR A 40 15.31 -18.70 -15.03
C THR A 40 15.37 -17.28 -14.43
N VAL A 41 16.17 -16.37 -14.98
CA VAL A 41 16.24 -14.94 -14.57
C VAL A 41 14.87 -14.25 -14.52
N CYS A 42 13.88 -14.75 -15.28
CA CYS A 42 12.48 -14.31 -15.26
C CYS A 42 11.80 -14.53 -13.90
N HIS A 43 12.04 -15.67 -13.25
CA HIS A 43 11.45 -16.00 -11.94
C HIS A 43 12.04 -15.17 -10.80
N LEU A 44 13.26 -14.65 -10.97
CA LEU A 44 13.85 -13.70 -10.03
C LEU A 44 13.12 -12.34 -10.06
N ALA A 45 12.73 -11.90 -11.26
CA ALA A 45 11.92 -10.69 -11.43
C ALA A 45 10.52 -10.87 -10.80
N GLU A 46 9.85 -12.00 -11.05
CA GLU A 46 8.56 -12.31 -10.44
C GLU A 46 8.62 -12.38 -8.90
N LEU A 47 9.69 -12.97 -8.34
CA LEU A 47 9.94 -12.99 -6.89
C LEU A 47 10.03 -11.56 -6.34
N ALA A 48 10.78 -10.69 -7.01
CA ALA A 48 10.89 -9.29 -6.60
C ALA A 48 9.53 -8.57 -6.67
N GLN A 49 8.67 -8.90 -7.64
CA GLN A 49 7.36 -8.27 -7.78
C GLN A 49 6.44 -8.75 -6.67
N ASN A 50 6.46 -10.04 -6.36
CA ASN A 50 5.69 -10.61 -5.26
C ASN A 50 6.15 -10.06 -3.91
N ALA A 51 7.47 -9.89 -3.71
CA ALA A 51 8.03 -9.27 -2.52
C ALA A 51 7.62 -7.79 -2.37
N LEU A 52 7.69 -7.02 -3.45
CA LEU A 52 7.25 -5.62 -3.48
C LEU A 52 5.74 -5.51 -3.22
N ASN A 53 4.93 -6.35 -3.86
CA ASN A 53 3.49 -6.39 -3.64
C ASN A 53 3.15 -6.74 -2.19
N ALA A 54 3.82 -7.74 -1.60
CA ALA A 54 3.66 -8.09 -0.20
C ALA A 54 4.04 -6.92 0.73
N GLY A 55 5.15 -6.24 0.46
CA GLY A 55 5.60 -5.07 1.22
C GLY A 55 4.62 -3.89 1.13
N ILE A 56 4.14 -3.56 -0.08
CA ILE A 56 3.15 -2.50 -0.31
C ILE A 56 1.85 -2.83 0.43
N TYR A 57 1.40 -4.08 0.37
CA TYR A 57 0.18 -4.52 1.03
C TYR A 57 0.27 -4.35 2.56
N ILE A 58 1.36 -4.80 3.17
CA ILE A 58 1.62 -4.61 4.61
C ILE A 58 1.65 -3.12 4.96
N ALA A 59 2.31 -2.31 4.13
CA ALA A 59 2.42 -0.89 4.39
C ALA A 59 1.08 -0.14 4.29
N ILE A 60 0.23 -0.48 3.32
CA ILE A 60 -1.12 0.09 3.20
C ILE A 60 -1.95 -0.29 4.42
N PHE A 61 -1.89 -1.54 4.86
CA PHE A 61 -2.61 -2.01 6.03
C PHE A 61 -2.17 -1.27 7.30
N LEU A 62 -0.86 -1.15 7.54
CA LEU A 62 -0.33 -0.39 8.68
C LEU A 62 -0.70 1.10 8.60
N SER A 63 -0.65 1.69 7.40
CA SER A 63 -1.02 3.09 7.17
C SER A 63 -2.49 3.34 7.54
N ALA A 64 -3.39 2.42 7.16
CA ALA A 64 -4.81 2.52 7.51
C ALA A 64 -5.04 2.54 9.03
N ILE A 65 -4.34 1.68 9.78
CA ILE A 65 -4.42 1.66 11.25
C ILE A 65 -3.89 2.96 11.86
N LEU A 66 -2.74 3.44 11.38
CA LEU A 66 -2.15 4.69 11.86
C LEU A 66 -3.05 5.90 11.57
N PHE A 67 -3.68 5.95 10.40
CA PHE A 67 -4.65 6.99 10.07
C PHE A 67 -5.90 6.92 10.94
N ALA A 68 -6.43 5.73 11.22
CA ALA A 68 -7.57 5.57 12.12
C ALA A 68 -7.24 6.03 13.55
N TRP A 69 -6.06 5.66 14.06
CA TRP A 69 -5.59 6.09 15.37
C TRP A 69 -5.33 7.60 15.44
N ALA A 70 -4.66 8.17 14.44
CA ALA A 70 -4.41 9.60 14.35
C ALA A 70 -5.71 10.40 14.20
N GLY A 71 -6.66 9.91 13.42
CA GLY A 71 -7.99 10.51 13.26
C GLY A 71 -8.78 10.53 14.57
N TRP A 72 -8.81 9.41 15.29
CA TRP A 72 -9.43 9.34 16.62
C TRP A 72 -8.80 10.33 17.60
N ARG A 73 -7.47 10.40 17.62
CA ARG A 73 -6.71 11.32 18.49
C ARG A 73 -6.98 12.78 18.15
N TYR A 74 -7.13 13.10 16.87
CA TYR A 74 -7.41 14.45 16.39
C TYR A 74 -8.81 14.92 16.78
N VAL A 75 -9.83 14.06 16.64
CA VAL A 75 -11.22 14.38 17.00
C VAL A 75 -11.39 14.50 18.52
N THR A 76 -10.71 13.65 19.30
CA THR A 76 -10.78 13.67 20.77
C THR A 76 -9.94 14.78 21.42
N ALA A 77 -9.16 15.55 20.65
CA ALA A 77 -8.27 16.57 21.18
C ALA A 77 -8.99 17.74 21.87
N SER A 78 -10.30 17.93 21.68
CA SER A 78 -11.18 18.86 22.42
C SER A 78 -10.56 20.24 22.76
N GLY A 79 -9.79 20.82 21.84
CA GLY A 79 -9.16 22.14 22.00
C GLY A 79 -7.76 22.15 22.64
N ASN A 80 -7.16 21.00 22.95
CA ASN A 80 -5.76 20.92 23.39
C ASN A 80 -4.82 20.99 22.16
N PRO A 81 -4.05 22.09 21.97
CA PRO A 81 -3.19 22.28 20.81
C PRO A 81 -2.07 21.24 20.73
N GLN A 82 -1.62 20.70 21.87
CA GLN A 82 -0.56 19.70 21.91
C GLN A 82 -1.01 18.40 21.24
N GLN A 83 -2.23 17.94 21.56
CA GLN A 83 -2.77 16.69 21.03
C GLN A 83 -3.09 16.80 19.54
N ALA A 84 -3.53 17.98 19.09
CA ALA A 84 -3.74 18.26 17.67
C ALA A 84 -2.41 18.31 16.89
N SER A 85 -1.35 18.87 17.48
CA SER A 85 0.00 18.89 16.91
C SER A 85 0.56 17.47 16.75
N ASP A 86 0.41 16.63 17.78
CA ASP A 86 0.92 15.26 17.74
C ASP A 86 0.17 14.39 16.73
N ALA A 87 -1.15 14.53 16.61
CA ALA A 87 -1.90 13.86 15.54
C ALA A 87 -1.40 14.28 14.15
N ARG A 88 -1.15 15.58 13.91
CA ARG A 88 -0.60 16.08 12.64
C ARG A 88 0.77 15.50 12.31
N LYS A 89 1.65 15.35 13.30
CA LYS A 89 2.97 14.70 13.09
C LYS A 89 2.79 13.27 12.57
N VAL A 90 1.86 12.51 13.14
CA VAL A 90 1.58 11.14 12.72
C VAL A 90 1.08 11.11 11.27
N PHE A 91 0.16 12.01 10.91
CA PHE A 91 -0.29 12.15 9.52
C PHE A 91 0.88 12.41 8.55
N THR A 92 1.76 13.35 8.88
CA THR A 92 2.94 13.67 8.03
C THR A 92 3.88 12.47 7.91
N ASN A 93 4.13 11.74 8.99
CA ASN A 93 4.98 10.56 8.99
C ASN A 93 4.42 9.45 8.08
N VAL A 94 3.11 9.22 8.11
CA VAL A 94 2.48 8.23 7.22
C VAL A 94 2.57 8.66 5.75
N VAL A 95 2.37 9.95 5.46
CA VAL A 95 2.52 10.48 4.09
C VAL A 95 3.95 10.28 3.59
N ILE A 96 4.97 10.56 4.41
CA ILE A 96 6.37 10.33 4.05
C ILE A 96 6.62 8.84 3.77
N GLY A 97 6.07 7.94 4.61
CA GLY A 97 6.16 6.49 4.38
C GLY A 97 5.57 6.07 3.03
N LEU A 98 4.39 6.57 2.67
CA LEU A 98 3.76 6.31 1.37
C LEU A 98 4.60 6.81 0.20
N VAL A 99 5.19 8.00 0.31
CA VAL A 99 6.08 8.55 -0.73
C VAL A 99 7.31 7.66 -0.93
N ILE A 100 7.91 7.17 0.15
CA ILE A 100 9.08 6.27 0.08
C ILE A 100 8.72 4.97 -0.64
N ILE A 101 7.54 4.39 -0.37
CA ILE A 101 7.10 3.15 -1.01
C ILE A 101 6.92 3.34 -2.51
N ILE A 102 6.26 4.43 -2.92
CA ILE A 102 6.08 4.77 -4.34
C ILE A 102 7.43 5.02 -5.01
N ALA A 103 8.32 5.76 -4.35
CA ALA A 103 9.66 6.03 -4.86
C ALA A 103 10.49 4.75 -5.01
N GLY A 104 10.43 3.84 -4.05
CA GLY A 104 11.13 2.55 -4.11
C GLY A 104 10.69 1.71 -5.30
N TRP A 105 9.38 1.58 -5.53
CA TRP A 105 8.86 0.88 -6.69
C TRP A 105 9.31 1.53 -8.01
N LEU A 106 9.28 2.87 -8.07
CA LEU A 106 9.66 3.63 -9.26
C LEU A 106 11.17 3.53 -9.56
N VAL A 107 12.02 3.50 -8.53
CA VAL A 107 13.46 3.29 -8.68
C VAL A 107 13.75 1.91 -9.25
N VAL A 108 13.16 0.85 -8.71
CA VAL A 108 13.33 -0.52 -9.23
C VAL A 108 12.85 -0.61 -10.68
N ASP A 109 11.68 -0.06 -10.97
CA ASP A 109 11.13 -0.01 -12.33
C ASP A 109 12.06 0.74 -13.30
N THR A 110 12.63 1.86 -12.88
CA THR A 110 13.56 2.65 -13.69
C THR A 110 14.87 1.91 -13.94
N LEU A 111 15.46 1.30 -12.90
CA LEU A 111 16.70 0.53 -13.01
C LEU A 111 16.55 -0.69 -13.94
N MET A 112 15.43 -1.41 -13.82
CA MET A 112 15.17 -2.55 -14.69
C MET A 112 14.95 -2.11 -16.15
N LYS A 113 14.28 -0.96 -16.38
CA LYS A 113 14.11 -0.40 -17.72
C LYS A 113 15.43 0.01 -18.36
N THR A 114 16.33 0.64 -17.63
CA THR A 114 17.62 1.10 -18.16
C THR A 114 18.60 -0.03 -18.42
N LEU A 115 18.56 -1.10 -17.62
CA LEU A 115 19.48 -2.23 -17.74
C LEU A 115 19.02 -3.31 -18.71
N VAL A 116 17.70 -3.54 -18.84
CA VAL A 116 17.16 -4.70 -19.58
C VAL A 116 16.60 -4.34 -20.96
N LYS A 117 16.07 -3.13 -21.19
CA LYS A 117 15.23 -2.86 -22.38
C LYS A 117 15.93 -2.05 -23.48
N GLN A 118 16.07 -2.67 -24.67
CA GLN A 118 16.53 -2.06 -25.93
C GLN A 118 15.38 -1.54 -26.84
N ASN A 119 14.12 -1.88 -26.56
CA ASN A 119 12.95 -1.56 -27.40
C ASN A 119 11.96 -0.74 -26.56
N GLY A 120 11.80 0.56 -26.86
CA GLY A 120 11.20 1.61 -26.04
C GLY A 120 9.71 1.51 -25.68
N GLU A 121 9.25 0.35 -25.23
CA GLU A 121 7.87 0.11 -24.80
C GLU A 121 7.74 0.34 -23.29
N PHE A 122 7.03 1.40 -22.91
CA PHE A 122 6.85 1.82 -21.51
C PHE A 122 5.78 0.96 -20.81
N GLY A 123 6.21 0.06 -19.93
CA GLY A 123 5.33 -0.79 -19.10
C GLY A 123 5.99 -1.22 -17.79
N PRO A 124 5.27 -1.85 -16.84
CA PRO A 124 5.82 -2.33 -15.57
C PRO A 124 6.95 -3.35 -15.80
N TRP A 125 8.05 -3.20 -15.08
CA TRP A 125 9.22 -4.09 -15.20
C TRP A 125 8.92 -5.60 -15.03
N ASN A 126 7.85 -5.95 -14.31
CA ASN A 126 7.39 -7.34 -14.17
C ASN A 126 6.87 -7.98 -15.48
N GLN A 127 6.64 -7.18 -16.54
CA GLN A 127 6.21 -7.69 -17.85
C GLN A 127 7.37 -7.90 -18.83
N ILE A 128 8.62 -7.62 -18.43
CA ILE A 128 9.78 -7.82 -19.32
C ILE A 128 10.06 -9.32 -19.55
N CYS A 129 9.52 -10.16 -18.67
CA CYS A 129 9.80 -11.60 -18.60
C CYS A 129 8.53 -12.48 -18.57
N SER A 130 7.35 -11.89 -18.77
CA SER A 130 6.07 -12.59 -18.90
C SER A 130 5.85 -13.09 -20.33
#